data_AF-A0A0J0YP93-F1
#
_entry.id   AF-A0A0J0YP93-F1
#
_cell.length_a   1.000
_cell.length_b   1.000
_cell.length_c   1.000
_cell.angle_alpha   90.00
_cell.angle_beta   90.00
_cell.angle_gamma   90.00
#
_symmetry.space_group_name_H-M   'P 1'
#
loop_
_entity.id
_entity.type
_entity.pdbx_description
1 polymer ?
#
loop_
_entity_poly.entity_id
_entity_poly.type
_entity_poly.pdbx_seq_one_letter_code
_entity_poly.pdbx_strand_id
1 'polypeptide(L)' 'MQTKDALYCRCANYAERLLTSLNGITYAFTLFAPRRMGKIQFLLKDIAPTAERMGFNVFYFSFMD' A
#
# COMPACT_ATOMS: atom_id res chain seq x y z
N MET A 1 13.73 -11.94 8.99
CA MET A 1 14.70 -10.82 9.05
C MET A 1 14.51 -10.01 7.77
N GLN A 2 13.82 -8.86 7.84
CA GLN A 2 13.48 -8.09 6.64
C GLN A 2 14.73 -7.35 6.15
N THR A 3 15.31 -7.82 5.06
CA THR A 3 16.48 -7.19 4.42
C THR A 3 16.11 -5.76 4.05
N LYS A 4 16.80 -4.76 4.62
CA LYS A 4 16.62 -3.35 4.26
C LYS A 4 17.01 -3.18 2.79
N ASP A 5 16.01 -3.09 1.92
CA ASP A 5 16.17 -2.76 0.51
C ASP A 5 16.65 -1.31 0.39
N ALA A 6 17.91 -1.12 -0.01
CA ALA A 6 18.58 0.19 -0.04
C ALA A 6 17.94 1.19 -1.02
N LEU A 7 17.15 0.70 -1.99
CA LEU A 7 16.46 1.53 -2.99
C LEU A 7 15.02 1.86 -2.59
N TYR A 8 14.54 1.32 -1.47
CA TYR A 8 13.17 1.54 -1.03
C TYR A 8 13.05 2.82 -0.19
N CYS A 9 12.33 3.79 -0.73
CA CYS A 9 11.90 4.98 0.01
C CYS A 9 10.49 4.75 0.55
N ARG A 10 10.34 4.84 1.88
CA ARG A 10 9.07 4.59 2.56
C ARG A 10 8.11 5.77 2.40
N CYS A 11 6.86 5.50 2.02
CA CYS A 11 5.81 6.51 1.87
C CYS A 11 4.64 6.31 2.87
N ALA A 12 4.94 5.98 4.13
CA ALA A 12 3.94 5.64 5.15
C ALA A 12 2.87 6.73 5.36
N ASN A 13 3.25 8.01 5.37
CA ASN A 13 2.29 9.13 5.52
C ASN A 13 1.25 9.16 4.38
N TYR A 14 1.64 8.77 3.17
CA TYR A 14 0.72 8.73 2.03
C TYR A 14 -0.23 7.52 2.14
N ALA A 15 0.29 6.37 2.57
CA ALA A 15 -0.54 5.19 2.83
C ALA A 15 -1.59 5.46 3.92
N GLU A 16 -1.22 6.09 5.03
CA GLU A 16 -2.14 6.43 6.12
C GLU A 16 -3.26 7.37 5.66
N ARG A 17 -2.94 8.39 4.87
CA ARG A 17 -3.94 9.31 4.29
C ARG A 17 -4.91 8.59 3.37
N LEU A 18 -4.40 7.70 2.52
CA LEU A 18 -5.22 6.90 1.59
C LEU A 18 -6.15 5.96 2.37
N LEU A 19 -5.65 5.28 3.40
CA LEU A 19 -6.46 4.39 4.23
C LEU A 19 -7.49 5.14 5.07
N THR A 20 -7.15 6.31 5.60
CA THR A 20 -8.10 7.16 6.36
C THR A 20 -9.22 7.70 5.46
N SER A 21 -8.96 7.85 4.17
CA SER A 21 -10.02 8.21 3.21
C SER A 21 -10.97 7.06 2.90
N LEU A 22 -10.64 5.80 3.25
CA LEU A 22 -11.62 4.71 3.21
C LEU A 22 -12.62 4.92 4.34
N ASN A 23 -13.88 5.11 3.98
CA ASN A 23 -14.97 5.34 4.92
C ASN A 23 -16.28 4.77 4.36
N GLY A 24 -17.40 4.96 5.04
CA GLY A 24 -18.73 4.50 4.59
C GLY A 24 -19.25 5.16 3.30
N ILE A 25 -18.41 5.90 2.56
CA ILE A 25 -18.72 6.51 1.27
C ILE A 25 -17.68 6.05 0.23
N THR A 26 -16.40 6.06 0.61
CA THR A 26 -15.28 5.69 -0.27
C THR A 26 -14.74 4.32 0.11
N TYR A 27 -14.90 3.35 -0.79
CA TYR A 27 -14.56 1.95 -0.53
C TYR A 27 -13.37 1.42 -1.34
N ALA A 28 -12.95 2.12 -2.39
CA ALA A 28 -11.89 1.65 -3.28
C ALA A 28 -11.13 2.82 -3.91
N PHE A 29 -9.86 2.56 -4.23
CA PHE A 29 -8.99 3.47 -4.97
C PHE A 29 -8.31 2.75 -6.13
N THR A 30 -8.05 3.49 -7.20
CA THR A 30 -7.20 3.02 -8.30
C THR A 30 -5.89 3.81 -8.32
N LEU A 31 -4.75 3.13 -8.29
CA LEU A 31 -3.42 3.74 -8.28
C LEU A 31 -2.83 3.87 -9.69
N PHE A 32 -2.76 5.09 -10.20
CA PHE A 32 -2.11 5.42 -11.47
C PHE A 32 -0.68 5.93 -11.27
N ALA A 33 0.23 5.48 -12.12
CA ALA A 33 1.64 5.89 -12.21
C ALA A 33 2.29 5.16 -13.40
N PRO A 34 3.38 5.70 -13.97
CA PRO A 34 4.18 5.04 -15.00
C PRO A 34 4.74 3.66 -14.58
N ARG A 35 5.20 2.89 -15.59
CA ARG A 35 5.82 1.57 -15.37
C ARG A 35 7.06 1.70 -14.47
N ARG A 36 7.25 0.73 -13.56
CA ARG A 36 8.37 0.65 -12.59
C ARG A 36 8.47 1.82 -11.59
N MET A 37 7.40 2.56 -11.36
CA MET A 37 7.33 3.60 -10.31
C MET A 37 7.08 3.06 -8.88
N GLY A 38 7.18 1.75 -8.67
CA GLY A 38 7.09 1.18 -7.31
C GLY A 38 5.67 0.99 -6.77
N LYS A 39 4.60 1.02 -7.58
CA LYS A 39 3.22 0.80 -7.10
C LYS A 39 3.05 -0.49 -6.28
N ILE A 40 3.62 -1.59 -6.77
CA ILE A 40 3.56 -2.89 -6.09
C ILE A 40 4.33 -2.82 -4.77
N GLN A 41 5.50 -2.17 -4.74
CA GLN A 41 6.25 -1.96 -3.50
C GLN A 41 5.46 -1.07 -2.52
N PHE A 42 4.80 -0.01 -2.99
CA PHE A 42 3.95 0.84 -2.16
C PHE A 42 2.77 0.06 -1.56
N LEU A 43 2.10 -0.79 -2.36
CA LEU A 43 1.04 -1.69 -1.88
C LEU A 43 1.54 -2.63 -0.78
N LEU A 44 2.65 -3.34 -1.01
CA LEU A 44 3.12 -4.40 -0.13
C LEU A 44 3.89 -3.90 1.10
N LYS A 45 4.67 -2.83 0.96
CA LYS A 45 5.60 -2.36 2.00
C LYS A 45 5.08 -1.13 2.76
N ASP A 46 4.11 -0.39 2.22
CA ASP A 46 3.50 0.76 2.89
C ASP A 46 2.01 0.54 3.21
N ILE A 47 1.16 0.29 2.20
CA ILE A 47 -0.30 0.19 2.42
C ILE A 47 -0.65 -1.00 3.29
N ALA A 48 -0.26 -2.22 2.91
CA ALA A 48 -0.60 -3.44 3.65
C ALA A 48 -0.23 -3.37 5.14
N PRO A 49 1.03 -3.11 5.54
CA PRO A 49 1.39 -3.04 6.96
C PRO A 49 0.81 -1.82 7.68
N THR A 50 0.38 -0.78 6.97
CA THR A 50 -0.31 0.36 7.60
C THR A 50 -1.77 0.04 7.84
N ALA A 51 -2.42 -0.63 6.89
CA ALA A 51 -3.80 -1.09 7.02
C ALA A 51 -3.95 -2.11 8.15
N GLU A 52 -3.04 -3.08 8.28
CA GLU A 52 -3.02 -4.02 9.40
C GLU A 52 -2.92 -3.30 10.75
N ARG A 53 -2.03 -2.29 10.87
CA ARG A 53 -1.91 -1.47 12.10
C ARG A 53 -3.14 -0.65 12.40
N MET A 54 -3.90 -0.24 11.37
CA MET A 54 -5.16 0.48 11.51
C MET A 54 -6.37 -0.45 11.77
N GLY A 55 -6.15 -1.77 11.87
CA GLY A 55 -7.19 -2.75 12.20
C GLY A 55 -7.96 -3.29 10.99
N PHE A 56 -7.49 -3.06 9.77
CA PHE A 56 -8.08 -3.66 8.58
C PHE A 56 -7.68 -5.13 8.45
N ASN A 57 -8.58 -5.96 7.95
CA ASN A 57 -8.23 -7.25 7.39
C ASN A 57 -7.63 -7.04 6.00
N VAL A 58 -6.38 -7.47 5.79
CA VAL A 58 -5.65 -7.24 4.55
C VAL A 58 -5.52 -8.53 3.76
N PHE A 59 -5.89 -8.48 2.48
CA PHE A 59 -5.68 -9.55 1.52
C PHE A 59 -5.02 -8.96 0.27
N TYR A 60 -3.94 -9.60 -0.18
CA TYR A 60 -3.25 -9.23 -1.41
C TYR A 60 -3.48 -10.27 -2.49
N PHE A 61 -3.80 -9.81 -3.69
CA PHE A 61 -3.98 -10.65 -4.87
C PHE A 61 -3.29 -10.02 -6.09
N SER A 62 -2.69 -10.86 -6.92
CA SER A 62 -2.04 -10.51 -8.18
C SER A 62 -2.63 -11.37 -9.28
N PHE A 63 -3.03 -10.76 -10.40
CA PHE A 63 -3.45 -11.49 -11.61
C PHE A 63 -2.26 -11.95 -12.47
N MET A 64 -1.03 -11.58 -12.06
CA MET A 64 0.21 -11.84 -12.81
C MET A 64 1.04 -12.98 -12.19
N ASP A 65 0.42 -13.74 -11.28
CA ASP A 65 0.91 -15.03 -10.76
C ASP A 65 -0.07 -16.14 -11.12
#